data_AF-A0A940FCU3-F1
#
_entry.id   AF-A0A940FCU3-F1
#
_cell.length_a   1.000
_cell.length_b   1.000
_cell.length_c   1.000
_cell.angle_alpha   90.00
_cell.angle_beta   90.00
_cell.angle_gamma   90.00
#
_symmetry.space_group_name_H-M   'P 1'
#
loop_
_entity.id
_entity.type
_entity.pdbx_description
1 polymer ?
#
loop_
_entity_poly.entity_id
_entity_poly.type
_entity_poly.pdbx_seq_one_letter_code
_entity_poly.pdbx_strand_id
1 'polypeptide(L)'
;MPNDPSKPSPPSSRDFLKWGKSFLKDALAKPSSDQRHTRPFVAPTPRNKHTTFLSSDPLALVAMPKATAAELAVRGIVFLDNAQRPLFEPLASHAPAFSPEIEQAVMERCIAALGEVRDRLSAVQDLKPKGRYQGLPLSQVLDGIASKDVGAFFYFARQNAAHYTGKSLRFTEAFVEWLVAHGDPEARAH
;
A
#
# COMPACT_ATOMS: atom_id res chain seq x y z
N MET A 1 -25.73 11.21 -25.98
CA MET A 1 -24.44 10.51 -25.78
C MET A 1 -24.74 9.02 -25.71
N PRO A 2 -24.53 8.25 -26.78
CA PRO A 2 -24.80 6.80 -26.77
C PRO A 2 -23.74 6.07 -25.93
N ASN A 3 -24.19 5.18 -25.05
CA ASN A 3 -23.35 4.29 -24.25
C ASN A 3 -22.68 3.28 -25.18
N ASP A 4 -21.34 3.26 -25.20
CA ASP A 4 -20.54 2.29 -25.95
C ASP A 4 -20.49 0.95 -25.18
N PRO A 5 -21.08 -0.14 -25.69
CA PRO A 5 -21.13 -1.44 -25.02
C PRO A 5 -19.80 -2.20 -25.04
N SER A 6 -18.74 -1.62 -25.62
CA SER A 6 -17.44 -2.28 -25.81
C SER A 6 -16.44 -2.03 -24.67
N LYS A 7 -16.78 -1.20 -23.66
CA LYS A 7 -15.93 -1.01 -22.50
C LYS A 7 -16.11 -2.17 -21.51
N PRO A 8 -15.04 -2.92 -21.18
CA PRO A 8 -15.11 -3.93 -20.12
C PRO A 8 -15.52 -3.23 -18.83
N SER A 9 -16.60 -3.72 -18.23
CA SER A 9 -17.06 -3.22 -16.92
C SER A 9 -15.92 -3.36 -15.92
N PRO A 10 -15.65 -2.35 -15.08
CA PRO A 10 -14.66 -2.50 -14.03
C PRO A 10 -15.01 -3.74 -13.20
N PRO A 11 -14.03 -4.60 -12.86
CA PRO A 11 -14.30 -5.81 -12.11
C PRO A 11 -15.05 -5.44 -10.83
N SER A 12 -16.13 -6.19 -10.56
CA SER A 12 -16.96 -5.98 -9.39
C SER A 12 -16.10 -5.99 -8.12
N SER A 13 -16.34 -5.04 -7.21
CA SER A 13 -15.67 -4.97 -5.89
C SER A 13 -15.73 -6.27 -5.09
N ARG A 14 -16.66 -7.19 -5.46
CA ARG A 14 -16.82 -8.50 -4.82
C ARG A 14 -15.84 -9.55 -5.36
N ASP A 15 -15.40 -9.43 -6.60
CA ASP A 15 -14.40 -10.32 -7.23
C ASP A 15 -12.98 -9.94 -6.84
N PHE A 16 -12.77 -8.66 -6.49
CA PHE A 16 -11.53 -8.07 -6.03
C PHE A 16 -10.93 -8.81 -4.80
N LEU A 17 -11.73 -8.97 -3.74
CA LEU A 17 -11.34 -9.66 -2.50
C LEU A 17 -11.16 -11.18 -2.67
N LYS A 18 -11.85 -11.81 -3.63
CA LYS A 18 -11.72 -13.26 -3.87
C LYS A 18 -10.38 -13.58 -4.54
N TRP A 19 -9.94 -12.75 -5.48
CA TRP A 19 -8.67 -12.92 -6.16
C TRP A 19 -7.47 -12.62 -5.22
N GLY A 20 -7.49 -11.49 -4.52
CA GLY A 20 -6.39 -11.09 -3.61
C GLY A 20 -6.20 -12.04 -2.41
N LYS A 21 -7.29 -12.51 -1.80
CA LYS A 21 -7.23 -13.40 -0.62
C LYS A 21 -6.70 -14.80 -0.92
N SER A 22 -6.95 -15.36 -2.10
CA SER A 22 -6.43 -16.70 -2.44
C SER A 22 -4.93 -16.62 -2.73
N PHE A 23 -4.53 -15.66 -3.55
CA PHE A 23 -3.15 -15.55 -4.02
C PHE A 23 -2.18 -15.09 -2.92
N LEU A 24 -2.55 -14.08 -2.11
CA LEU A 24 -1.69 -13.60 -1.03
C LEU A 24 -1.64 -14.58 0.15
N LYS A 25 -2.73 -15.32 0.45
CA LYS A 25 -2.66 -16.39 1.45
C LYS A 25 -1.68 -17.48 1.03
N ASP A 26 -1.72 -17.91 -0.23
CA ASP A 26 -0.82 -18.95 -0.73
C ASP A 26 0.64 -18.48 -0.80
N ALA A 27 0.87 -17.21 -1.11
CA ALA A 27 2.21 -16.61 -1.12
C ALA A 27 2.78 -16.39 0.29
N LEU A 28 1.94 -16.01 1.27
CA LEU A 28 2.36 -15.75 2.65
C LEU A 28 2.41 -17.02 3.53
N ALA A 29 1.71 -18.10 3.15
CA ALA A 29 1.64 -19.34 3.92
C ALA A 29 2.73 -20.38 3.57
N LYS A 30 3.45 -20.21 2.46
CA LYS A 30 4.51 -21.15 2.07
C LYS A 30 5.81 -20.84 2.83
N PRO A 31 6.38 -21.80 3.59
CA PRO A 31 7.72 -21.66 4.12
C PRO A 31 8.69 -21.59 2.95
N SER A 32 9.59 -20.60 3.00
CA SER A 32 10.63 -20.37 2.01
C SER A 32 11.53 -21.61 1.90
N SER A 33 11.32 -22.44 0.88
CA SER A 33 12.27 -23.49 0.50
C SER A 33 13.44 -22.84 -0.22
N ASP A 34 14.62 -23.00 0.39
CA ASP A 34 15.96 -22.83 -0.14
C ASP A 34 16.04 -22.73 -1.68
N GLN A 35 16.32 -21.54 -2.19
CA GLN A 35 17.00 -21.37 -3.47
C GLN A 35 18.17 -20.41 -3.29
N ARG A 36 19.31 -20.98 -2.91
CA ARG A 36 20.62 -20.36 -3.08
C ARG A 36 20.90 -20.30 -4.59
N HIS A 37 20.81 -19.11 -5.17
CA HIS A 37 21.41 -18.82 -6.47
C HIS A 37 22.43 -17.71 -6.29
N THR A 38 23.69 -18.13 -6.23
CA THR A 38 24.90 -17.31 -6.31
C THR A 38 24.89 -16.49 -7.60
N ARG A 39 24.82 -15.17 -7.48
CA ARG A 39 25.06 -14.22 -8.59
C ARG A 39 26.53 -13.78 -8.60
N PRO A 40 27.16 -13.61 -9.77
CA PRO A 40 28.53 -13.12 -9.87
C PRO A 40 28.60 -11.60 -9.63
N PHE A 41 29.70 -11.20 -9.01
CA PHE A 41 30.09 -9.84 -8.64
C PHE A 41 30.55 -9.05 -9.88
N VAL A 42 29.96 -7.87 -10.11
CA VAL A 42 30.38 -6.92 -11.16
C VAL A 42 30.81 -5.62 -10.50
N ALA A 43 32.02 -5.18 -10.83
CA ALA A 43 32.69 -4.02 -10.24
C ALA A 43 32.05 -2.68 -10.67
N PRO A 44 32.10 -1.62 -9.83
CA PRO A 44 31.55 -0.30 -10.17
C PRO A 44 32.54 0.56 -10.97
N THR A 45 32.06 1.15 -12.08
CA THR A 45 32.75 2.25 -12.79
C THR A 45 32.25 3.61 -12.32
N PRO A 46 33.12 4.65 -12.24
CA PRO A 46 32.72 5.99 -11.85
C PRO A 46 32.19 6.77 -13.07
N ARG A 47 31.06 7.49 -12.92
CA ARG A 47 30.57 8.43 -13.94
C ARG A 47 30.33 9.82 -13.37
N ASN A 48 30.72 10.77 -14.21
CA ASN A 48 31.05 12.16 -13.96
C ASN A 48 29.90 13.07 -13.48
N LYS A 49 30.34 14.18 -12.88
CA LYS A 49 29.58 15.31 -12.33
C LYS A 49 28.94 16.19 -13.42
N HIS A 50 27.98 16.98 -12.94
CA HIS A 50 27.30 18.15 -13.53
C HIS A 50 26.07 17.88 -14.38
N THR A 51 24.90 18.22 -13.82
CA THR A 51 23.95 19.13 -14.47
C THR A 51 23.02 19.70 -13.40
N THR A 52 23.10 21.01 -13.22
CA THR A 52 22.17 21.84 -12.48
C THR A 52 20.95 22.05 -13.37
N PHE A 53 19.77 21.58 -12.96
CA PHE A 53 18.50 22.13 -13.44
C PHE A 53 17.72 22.61 -12.22
N LEU A 54 17.82 23.92 -11.97
CA LEU A 54 16.77 24.67 -11.32
C LEU A 54 15.59 24.70 -12.30
N SER A 55 14.52 24.01 -11.95
CA SER A 55 13.19 24.34 -12.46
C SER A 55 12.23 24.28 -11.28
N SER A 56 12.09 25.45 -10.67
CA SER A 56 11.06 25.77 -9.70
C SER A 56 9.75 25.95 -10.45
N ASP A 57 9.00 24.87 -10.62
CA ASP A 57 7.55 24.97 -10.80
C ASP A 57 6.90 24.36 -9.56
N PRO A 58 6.52 25.18 -8.55
CA PRO A 58 5.72 24.74 -7.43
C PRO A 58 4.26 24.64 -7.90
N LEU A 59 3.99 23.75 -8.87
CA LEU A 59 2.66 23.18 -8.97
C LEU A 59 2.44 22.49 -7.64
N ALA A 60 1.68 23.17 -6.79
CA ALA A 60 1.28 22.70 -5.49
C ALA A 60 0.87 21.24 -5.63
N LEU A 61 1.76 20.34 -5.19
CA LEU A 61 1.41 19.00 -4.78
C LEU A 61 0.20 19.22 -3.89
N VAL A 62 -0.99 18.99 -4.43
CA VAL A 62 -2.24 19.09 -3.70
C VAL A 62 -2.04 18.09 -2.59
N ALA A 63 -1.70 18.59 -1.40
CA ALA A 63 -1.33 17.76 -0.28
C ALA A 63 -2.59 16.96 0.04
N MET A 64 -2.63 15.72 -0.45
CA MET A 64 -3.74 14.81 -0.26
C MET A 64 -4.15 14.87 1.21
N PRO A 65 -5.44 15.05 1.53
CA PRO A 65 -5.90 15.05 2.91
C PRO A 65 -5.41 13.75 3.55
N LYS A 66 -4.43 13.85 4.46
CA LYS A 66 -3.89 12.68 5.15
C LYS A 66 -5.01 12.15 6.04
N ALA A 67 -5.58 11.01 5.69
CA ALA A 67 -6.48 10.35 6.61
C ALA A 67 -5.65 9.73 7.73
N THR A 68 -6.14 9.86 8.95
CA THR A 68 -5.45 9.41 10.15
C THR A 68 -5.99 8.06 10.62
N ALA A 69 -5.22 7.33 11.43
CA ALA A 69 -5.68 6.07 12.01
C ALA A 69 -6.93 6.27 12.88
N ALA A 70 -7.05 7.41 13.57
CA ALA A 70 -8.23 7.77 14.35
C ALA A 70 -9.48 7.84 13.46
N GLU A 71 -9.39 8.46 12.29
CA GLU A 71 -10.52 8.55 11.36
C GLU A 71 -10.97 7.19 10.84
N LEU A 72 -10.04 6.26 10.64
CA LEU A 72 -10.33 4.87 10.29
C LEU A 72 -11.01 4.14 11.46
N ALA A 73 -10.48 4.28 12.66
CA ALA A 73 -11.01 3.66 13.87
C ALA A 73 -12.45 4.08 14.17
N VAL A 74 -12.77 5.38 14.02
CA VAL A 74 -14.14 5.92 14.17
C VAL A 74 -15.11 5.31 13.16
N ARG A 75 -14.62 4.92 11.97
CA ARG A 75 -15.41 4.24 10.93
C ARG A 75 -15.45 2.71 11.10
N GLY A 76 -14.91 2.18 12.20
CA GLY A 76 -14.84 0.75 12.47
C GLY A 76 -13.91 -0.01 11.53
N ILE A 77 -12.94 0.69 10.93
CA ILE A 77 -11.89 0.10 10.09
C ILE A 77 -10.67 -0.13 10.98
N VAL A 78 -10.35 -1.40 11.24
CA VAL A 78 -9.19 -1.78 12.03
C VAL A 78 -8.36 -2.77 11.23
N PHE A 79 -7.09 -2.44 11.00
CA PHE A 79 -6.15 -3.33 10.35
C PHE A 79 -5.35 -4.13 11.37
N LEU A 80 -5.00 -5.35 10.99
CA LEU A 80 -4.14 -6.23 11.77
C LEU A 80 -2.69 -6.15 11.31
N ASP A 81 -1.75 -6.39 12.22
CA ASP A 81 -0.35 -6.65 11.90
C ASP A 81 -0.13 -8.09 11.40
N ASN A 82 1.12 -8.43 11.11
CA ASN A 82 1.47 -9.77 10.62
C ASN A 82 1.28 -10.88 11.68
N ALA A 83 1.23 -10.51 12.98
CA ALA A 83 0.93 -11.39 14.11
C ALA A 83 -0.58 -11.46 14.43
N GLN A 84 -1.44 -10.94 13.54
CA GLN A 84 -2.89 -10.88 13.67
C GLN A 84 -3.38 -10.04 14.87
N ARG A 85 -2.57 -9.11 15.37
CA ARG A 85 -2.97 -8.17 16.41
C ARG A 85 -3.44 -6.87 15.78
N PRO A 86 -4.44 -6.18 16.34
CA PRO A 86 -4.86 -4.88 15.83
C PRO A 86 -3.69 -3.88 15.89
N LEU A 87 -3.51 -3.12 14.81
CA LEU A 87 -2.50 -2.06 14.74
C LEU A 87 -2.86 -0.86 15.62
N PHE A 88 -4.15 -0.65 15.84
CA PHE A 88 -4.71 0.36 16.72
C PHE A 88 -6.07 -0.12 17.24
N GLU A 89 -6.52 0.41 18.37
CA GLU A 89 -7.80 0.03 18.96
C GLU A 89 -8.97 0.71 18.23
N PRO A 90 -10.11 0.02 18.07
CA PRO A 90 -11.33 0.66 17.60
C PRO A 90 -11.77 1.73 18.60
N LEU A 91 -11.88 2.97 18.12
CA LEU A 91 -12.42 4.07 18.91
C LEU A 91 -13.95 3.95 18.91
N ALA A 92 -14.56 3.96 20.10
CA ALA A 92 -15.99 4.25 20.19
C ALA A 92 -16.26 5.63 19.57
N SER A 93 -17.46 5.86 19.04
CA SER A 93 -17.83 7.07 18.29
C SER A 93 -17.63 8.41 19.04
N HIS A 94 -17.26 8.38 20.33
CA HIS A 94 -17.00 9.52 21.20
C HIS A 94 -15.60 9.50 21.86
N ALA A 95 -14.70 8.60 21.45
CA ALA A 95 -13.39 8.50 22.06
C ALA A 95 -12.48 9.67 21.64
N PRO A 96 -11.55 10.10 22.52
CA PRO A 96 -10.64 11.19 22.20
C PRO A 96 -9.83 10.85 20.94
N ALA A 97 -9.63 11.86 20.09
CA ALA A 97 -8.77 11.74 18.92
C ALA A 97 -7.39 11.19 19.34
N PHE A 98 -6.79 10.33 18.52
CA PHE A 98 -5.42 9.88 18.78
C PHE A 98 -4.49 11.10 18.89
N SER A 99 -3.58 11.04 19.86
CA SER A 99 -2.52 12.04 19.92
C SER A 99 -1.60 11.90 18.70
N PRO A 100 -0.93 12.98 18.26
CA PRO A 100 0.01 12.92 17.14
C PRO A 100 1.08 11.82 17.29
N GLU A 101 1.49 11.54 18.53
CA GLU A 101 2.47 10.49 18.86
C GLU A 101 1.91 9.08 18.60
N ILE A 102 0.62 8.86 18.91
CA ILE A 102 -0.05 7.59 18.62
C ILE A 102 -0.20 7.40 17.12
N GLU A 103 -0.60 8.44 16.39
CA GLU A 103 -0.69 8.40 14.94
C GLU A 103 0.67 8.07 14.30
N GLN A 104 1.74 8.70 14.77
CA GLN A 104 3.09 8.39 14.32
C GLN A 104 3.48 6.94 14.62
N ALA A 105 3.22 6.45 15.84
CA ALA A 105 3.51 5.07 16.21
C ALA A 105 2.74 4.06 15.34
N VAL A 106 1.48 4.35 14.99
CA VAL A 106 0.70 3.50 14.06
C VAL A 106 1.34 3.49 12.67
N MET A 107 1.74 4.66 12.16
CA MET A 107 2.41 4.75 10.85
C MET A 107 3.72 3.96 10.83
N GLU A 108 4.55 4.08 11.88
CA GLU A 108 5.80 3.33 12.02
C GLU A 108 5.55 1.82 12.07
N ARG A 109 4.53 1.37 12.81
CA ARG A 109 4.15 -0.06 12.84
C ARG A 109 3.67 -0.57 11.48
N CYS A 110 2.91 0.23 10.73
CA CYS A 110 2.50 -0.10 9.36
C CYS A 110 3.69 -0.29 8.42
N ILE A 111 4.66 0.64 8.46
CA ILE A 111 5.88 0.58 7.65
C ILE A 111 6.73 -0.63 8.06
N ALA A 112 6.92 -0.87 9.36
CA ALA A 112 7.63 -2.05 9.86
C ALA A 112 6.98 -3.36 9.40
N ALA A 113 5.64 -3.46 9.47
CA ALA A 113 4.91 -4.63 9.01
C ALA A 113 5.11 -4.90 7.52
N LEU A 114 5.20 -3.86 6.67
CA LEU A 114 5.53 -3.99 5.25
C LEU A 114 6.96 -4.49 5.03
N GLY A 115 7.91 -4.01 5.84
CA GLY A 115 9.30 -4.48 5.81
C GLY A 115 9.43 -5.97 6.11
N GLU A 116 8.68 -6.50 7.08
CA GLU A 116 8.71 -7.93 7.46
C GLU A 116 8.24 -8.88 6.35
N VAL A 117 7.34 -8.43 5.48
CA VAL A 117 6.79 -9.25 4.39
C VAL A 117 7.50 -9.00 3.06
N ARG A 118 8.40 -8.01 2.98
CA ARG A 118 9.09 -7.60 1.76
C ARG A 118 9.73 -8.78 1.04
N ASP A 119 10.57 -9.55 1.73
CA ASP A 119 11.32 -10.63 1.10
C ASP A 119 10.38 -11.72 0.58
N ARG A 120 9.28 -11.98 1.29
CA ARG A 120 8.26 -12.95 0.87
C ARG A 120 7.49 -12.48 -0.35
N LEU A 121 7.13 -11.20 -0.39
CA LEU A 121 6.43 -10.60 -1.53
C LEU A 121 7.35 -10.39 -2.74
N SER A 122 8.65 -10.23 -2.53
CA SER A 122 9.64 -10.09 -3.61
C SER A 122 9.75 -11.36 -4.47
N ALA A 123 9.44 -12.53 -3.90
CA ALA A 123 9.39 -13.78 -4.63
C ALA A 123 8.18 -13.89 -5.59
N VAL A 124 7.20 -12.99 -5.44
CA VAL A 124 5.95 -13.02 -6.20
C VAL A 124 6.06 -12.09 -7.41
N GLN A 125 6.51 -12.63 -8.54
CA GLN A 125 6.77 -11.85 -9.76
C GLN A 125 5.52 -11.30 -10.46
N ASP A 126 4.35 -11.85 -10.15
CA ASP A 126 3.09 -11.49 -10.82
C ASP A 126 2.46 -10.20 -10.28
N LEU A 127 2.92 -9.72 -9.12
CA LEU A 127 2.39 -8.49 -8.52
C LEU A 127 3.04 -7.27 -9.17
N LYS A 128 2.29 -6.65 -10.08
CA LYS A 128 2.69 -5.42 -10.79
C LYS A 128 1.96 -4.22 -10.17
N PRO A 129 2.66 -3.36 -9.42
CA PRO A 129 2.07 -2.13 -8.90
C PRO A 129 1.54 -1.24 -10.03
N LYS A 130 0.54 -0.42 -9.73
CA LYS A 130 -0.06 0.56 -10.65
C LYS A 130 0.24 1.99 -10.21
N GLY A 131 -0.28 2.97 -10.94
CA GLY A 131 -0.14 4.39 -10.63
C GLY A 131 1.32 4.83 -10.62
N ARG A 132 1.72 5.65 -9.65
CA ARG A 132 3.10 6.16 -9.50
C ARG A 132 4.17 5.08 -9.32
N TYR A 133 3.77 3.86 -8.97
CA TYR A 133 4.68 2.72 -8.76
C TYR A 133 4.76 1.80 -9.97
N GLN A 134 4.08 2.13 -11.08
CA GLN A 134 4.05 1.30 -12.27
C GLN A 134 5.46 1.10 -12.84
N GLY A 135 5.75 -0.15 -13.19
CA GLY A 135 7.05 -0.54 -13.76
C GLY A 135 8.15 -0.78 -12.72
N LEU A 136 7.91 -0.48 -11.44
CA LEU A 136 8.83 -0.82 -10.36
C LEU A 136 8.55 -2.22 -9.81
N PRO A 137 9.59 -3.01 -9.49
CA PRO A 137 9.43 -4.24 -8.74
C PRO A 137 8.80 -3.95 -7.38
N LEU A 138 7.87 -4.82 -6.94
CA LEU A 138 7.17 -4.63 -5.66
C LEU A 138 8.15 -4.54 -4.48
N SER A 139 9.26 -5.27 -4.50
CA SER A 139 10.32 -5.16 -3.47
C SER A 139 10.91 -3.76 -3.37
N GLN A 140 11.20 -3.11 -4.51
CA GLN A 140 11.71 -1.74 -4.54
C GLN A 140 10.66 -0.72 -4.09
N VAL A 141 9.39 -0.97 -4.42
CA VAL A 141 8.29 -0.12 -3.94
C VAL A 141 8.19 -0.20 -2.43
N LEU A 142 8.21 -1.42 -1.87
CA LEU A 142 8.13 -1.66 -0.42
C LEU A 142 9.32 -1.05 0.34
N ASP A 143 10.52 -1.05 -0.23
CA ASP A 143 11.69 -0.36 0.34
C ASP A 143 11.53 1.16 0.42
N GLY A 144 10.80 1.72 -0.54
CA GLY A 144 10.59 3.16 -0.67
C GLY A 144 9.34 3.68 0.03
N ILE A 145 8.58 2.84 0.73
CA ILE A 145 7.34 3.27 1.38
C ILE A 145 7.63 4.24 2.51
N ALA A 146 7.04 5.42 2.42
CA ALA A 146 7.07 6.46 3.44
C ALA A 146 5.68 6.64 4.07
N SER A 147 5.62 7.36 5.19
CA SER A 147 4.35 7.64 5.91
C SER A 147 3.30 8.33 5.02
N LYS A 148 3.73 9.09 4.00
CA LYS A 148 2.84 9.71 3.02
C LYS A 148 2.06 8.66 2.20
N ASP A 149 2.66 7.51 1.93
CA ASP A 149 2.07 6.44 1.12
C ASP A 149 1.07 5.63 1.94
N VAL A 150 1.41 5.37 3.21
CA VAL A 150 0.48 4.81 4.20
C VAL A 150 -0.72 5.74 4.39
N GLY A 151 -0.48 7.05 4.53
CA GLY A 151 -1.55 8.05 4.61
C GLY A 151 -2.45 8.10 3.38
N ALA A 152 -1.88 7.95 2.17
CA ALA A 152 -2.67 7.86 0.94
C ALA A 152 -3.54 6.60 0.90
N PHE A 153 -3.01 5.46 1.37
CA PHE A 153 -3.80 4.24 1.53
C PHE A 153 -4.90 4.39 2.60
N PHE A 154 -4.61 5.01 3.74
CA PHE A 154 -5.63 5.29 4.77
C PHE A 154 -6.74 6.17 4.20
N TYR A 155 -6.38 7.18 3.39
CA TYR A 155 -7.37 8.00 2.72
C TYR A 155 -8.25 7.17 1.78
N PHE A 156 -7.65 6.30 0.97
CA PHE A 156 -8.38 5.37 0.12
C PHE A 156 -9.30 4.44 0.93
N ALA A 157 -8.82 3.88 2.04
CA ALA A 157 -9.59 3.00 2.91
C ALA A 157 -10.78 3.72 3.54
N ARG A 158 -10.59 4.98 3.96
CA ARG A 158 -11.64 5.85 4.48
C ARG A 158 -12.74 6.11 3.45
N GLN A 159 -12.37 6.39 2.20
CA GLN A 159 -13.32 6.61 1.10
C GLN A 159 -14.08 5.33 0.71
N ASN A 160 -13.46 4.16 0.92
CA ASN A 160 -14.04 2.86 0.61
C ASN A 160 -14.38 2.07 1.88
N ALA A 161 -14.89 2.75 2.92
CA ALA A 161 -15.07 2.17 4.25
C ALA A 161 -15.89 0.88 4.26
N ALA A 162 -16.95 0.79 3.44
CA ALA A 162 -17.79 -0.40 3.29
C ALA A 162 -16.98 -1.68 2.93
N HIS A 163 -15.81 -1.52 2.32
CA HIS A 163 -14.95 -2.63 1.94
C HIS A 163 -14.08 -3.13 3.09
N TYR A 164 -13.87 -2.34 4.14
CA TYR A 164 -12.95 -2.65 5.24
C TYR A 164 -13.64 -2.82 6.59
N THR A 165 -14.74 -2.09 6.85
CA THR A 165 -15.46 -2.15 8.12
C THR A 165 -15.93 -3.58 8.44
N GLY A 166 -15.68 -4.00 9.68
CA GLY A 166 -16.08 -5.33 10.17
C GLY A 166 -15.28 -6.51 9.62
N LYS A 167 -14.16 -6.26 8.90
CA LYS A 167 -13.29 -7.33 8.37
C LYS A 167 -11.95 -7.34 9.10
N SER A 168 -11.53 -8.53 9.51
CA SER A 168 -10.17 -8.77 10.02
C SER A 168 -9.20 -8.92 8.85
N LEU A 169 -8.64 -7.79 8.39
CA LEU A 169 -7.67 -7.75 7.29
C LEU A 169 -6.29 -7.37 7.82
N ARG A 170 -5.25 -8.08 7.37
CA ARG A 170 -3.87 -7.65 7.61
C ARG A 170 -3.59 -6.40 6.78
N PHE A 171 -2.93 -5.43 7.40
CA PHE A 171 -2.54 -4.19 6.75
C PHE A 171 -1.69 -4.46 5.50
N THR A 172 -0.70 -5.35 5.62
CA THR A 172 0.21 -5.70 4.52
C THR A 172 -0.52 -6.24 3.30
N GLU A 173 -1.51 -7.11 3.50
CA GLU A 173 -2.34 -7.66 2.41
C GLU A 173 -3.17 -6.56 1.75
N ALA A 174 -3.90 -5.78 2.56
CA ALA A 174 -4.77 -4.73 2.06
C ALA A 174 -3.99 -3.62 1.33
N PHE A 175 -2.79 -3.29 1.82
CA PHE A 175 -1.91 -2.30 1.22
C PHE A 175 -1.34 -2.78 -0.12
N VAL A 176 -0.85 -4.01 -0.19
CA VAL A 176 -0.30 -4.59 -1.44
C VAL A 176 -1.41 -4.75 -2.48
N GLU A 177 -2.60 -5.19 -2.07
CA GLU A 177 -3.77 -5.25 -2.94
C GLU A 177 -4.12 -3.87 -3.51
N TRP A 178 -4.09 -2.83 -2.67
CA TRP A 178 -4.26 -1.45 -3.12
C TRP A 178 -3.16 -1.01 -4.09
N LEU A 179 -1.90 -1.35 -3.84
CA LEU A 179 -0.77 -1.01 -4.73
C LEU A 179 -0.94 -1.62 -6.13
N VAL A 180 -1.36 -2.88 -6.21
CA VAL A 180 -1.53 -3.61 -7.49
C VAL A 180 -2.78 -3.17 -8.23
N ALA A 181 -3.81 -2.74 -7.51
CA ALA A 181 -5.08 -2.34 -8.11
C ALA A 181 -5.14 -0.87 -8.52
N HIS A 182 -4.52 0.00 -7.73
CA HIS A 182 -4.61 1.45 -7.85
C HIS A 182 -3.21 2.06 -7.85
N GLY A 183 -2.41 1.80 -6.81
CA GLY A 183 -1.03 2.27 -6.64
C GLY A 183 -0.82 3.78 -6.57
N ASP A 184 -1.80 4.58 -6.97
CA ASP A 184 -1.95 5.99 -6.64
C ASP A 184 -3.39 6.45 -6.96
N PRO A 185 -4.13 7.08 -6.04
CA PRO A 185 -5.38 7.75 -6.39
C PRO A 185 -5.19 8.94 -7.35
N GLU A 186 -4.01 9.58 -7.42
CA GLU A 186 -3.78 10.71 -8.34
C GLU A 186 -3.67 10.29 -9.81
N ALA A 187 -3.22 9.07 -10.09
CA ALA A 187 -3.03 8.59 -11.46
C ALA A 187 -4.34 8.37 -12.25
N ARG A 188 -5.51 8.50 -11.61
CA ARG A 188 -6.84 8.39 -12.24
C ARG A 188 -7.51 9.73 -12.52
N ALA A 189 -6.86 10.87 -12.24
CA ALA A 189 -7.40 12.18 -12.53
C ALA A 189 -7.11 12.70 -13.96
N HIS A 190 -6.59 11.85 -14.86
CA HIS A 190 -6.33 12.17 -16.27
C HIS A 190 -7.09 11.24 -17.21
#